data_AF-A0A3Q3M4G4-F1
#
_entry.id   AF-A0A3Q3M4G4-F1
#
_cell.length_a   1.000
_cell.length_b   1.000
_cell.length_c   1.000
_cell.angle_alpha   90.00
_cell.angle_beta   90.00
_cell.angle_gamma   90.00
#
_symmetry.space_group_name_H-M   'P 1'
#
loop_
_entity.id
_entity.type
_entity.pdbx_description
1 polymer ?
#
loop_
_entity_poly.entity_id
_entity_poly.type
_entity_poly.pdbx_seq_one_letter_code
_entity_poly.pdbx_strand_id
1 'polypeptide(L)'
;MYSCISCLFYSEGIRRVRIYIHRFNKSMFVWFFLPLTQSLWHFFLSVEEDEDQGEGGETVTLNCLAAPKIPEGERVDFDDIHRKRMEKDLLELQTLIDVHFEQRKKEEEELIGLKERIESRRAERAEQQRVRAEKERDRQTRIAEERQRKEDEEAKKRADDEAKKKKVLSNMGAHFGGFLAKAEQRRGKKQTAREIKKKTLADRRKPLAIENLREDGLKEKAKEMWEWIYQLESEKFDLTEKMKRQKYEINVLLNRIQHAQKLKNTKKPLQRITLH
;
A
#
# COMPACT_ATOMS: atom_id res chain seq x y z
N MET A 1 59.76 13.91 -2.36
CA MET A 1 58.46 14.42 -2.85
C MET A 1 57.70 13.23 -3.41
N TYR A 2 56.38 13.16 -3.20
CA TYR A 2 55.44 12.08 -3.56
C TYR A 2 55.53 10.78 -2.75
N SER A 3 55.15 10.83 -1.46
CA SER A 3 54.57 9.63 -0.80
C SER A 3 53.70 9.92 0.43
N CYS A 4 53.07 11.09 0.55
CA CYS A 4 52.36 11.44 1.80
C CYS A 4 51.02 12.17 1.66
N ILE A 5 50.41 12.22 0.46
CA ILE A 5 49.12 12.92 0.26
C ILE A 5 47.94 11.95 0.08
N SER A 6 48.19 10.68 -0.23
CA SER A 6 47.11 9.68 -0.40
C SER A 6 46.53 9.11 0.91
N CYS A 7 47.14 9.39 2.08
CA CYS A 7 46.61 8.94 3.38
C CYS A 7 45.62 9.91 4.04
N LEU A 8 45.45 11.13 3.52
CA LEU A 8 44.55 12.12 4.14
C LEU A 8 43.15 12.19 3.51
N PHE A 9 42.87 11.49 2.42
CA PHE A 9 41.53 11.44 1.82
C PHE A 9 40.70 10.20 2.21
N TYR A 10 41.30 9.20 2.87
CA TYR A 10 40.58 7.98 3.27
C TYR A 10 40.07 8.00 4.73
N SER A 11 40.37 9.06 5.50
CA SER A 11 40.03 9.09 6.93
C SER A 11 39.04 10.20 7.35
N GLU A 12 38.56 11.04 6.43
CA GLU A 12 37.54 12.08 6.71
C GLU A 12 36.15 11.78 6.12
N GLY A 13 36.02 10.78 5.24
CA GLY A 13 34.73 10.37 4.65
C GLY A 13 33.83 9.53 5.57
N ILE A 14 34.35 8.97 6.65
CA ILE A 14 33.63 7.99 7.50
C ILE A 14 33.03 8.63 8.77
N ARG A 15 33.40 9.87 9.13
CA ARG A 15 32.83 10.53 10.33
C ARG A 15 31.53 11.29 10.11
N ARG A 16 31.11 11.55 8.86
CA ARG A 16 29.85 12.29 8.60
C ARG A 16 28.62 11.40 8.41
N VAL A 17 28.79 10.09 8.22
CA VAL A 17 27.67 9.12 8.18
C VAL A 17 27.23 8.72 9.60
N ARG A 18 28.08 8.90 10.61
CA ARG A 18 27.77 8.55 12.01
C ARG A 18 26.92 9.59 12.77
N ILE A 19 26.65 10.76 12.18
CA ILE A 19 25.77 11.80 12.78
C ILE A 19 24.33 11.75 12.21
N TYR A 20 24.06 10.97 11.16
CA TYR A 20 22.72 10.82 10.59
C TYR A 20 21.99 9.51 10.92
N ILE A 21 22.56 8.67 11.81
CA ILE A 21 21.90 7.46 12.35
C ILE A 21 21.72 7.57 13.88
N HIS A 22 21.53 8.79 14.41
CA HIS A 22 21.22 8.99 15.83
C HIS A 22 20.09 9.99 16.10
N ARG A 23 19.23 10.20 15.10
CA ARG A 23 18.00 10.97 15.27
C ARG A 23 16.86 10.47 14.38
N PHE A 24 16.71 9.14 14.33
CA PHE A 24 15.52 8.49 13.81
C PHE A 24 14.94 7.58 14.91
N ASN A 25 13.88 8.09 15.51
CA ASN A 25 12.84 7.38 16.29
C ASN A 25 13.24 6.40 17.40
N LYS A 26 13.40 6.94 18.62
CA LYS A 26 13.23 6.19 19.88
C LYS A 26 11.75 5.95 20.24
N SER A 27 10.82 6.22 19.32
CA SER A 27 9.37 6.02 19.50
C SER A 27 8.81 4.87 18.66
N MET A 28 9.65 4.16 17.91
CA MET A 28 9.24 3.07 17.02
C MET A 28 9.81 1.70 17.43
N PHE A 29 10.28 1.58 18.68
CA PHE A 29 10.81 0.32 19.24
C PHE A 29 9.95 -0.25 20.39
N VAL A 30 8.79 0.36 20.65
CA VAL A 30 7.77 -0.16 21.60
C VAL A 30 6.56 -0.74 20.86
N TRP A 31 6.60 -0.77 19.53
CA TRP A 31 5.57 -1.42 18.69
C TRP A 31 6.08 -2.65 17.93
N PHE A 32 7.32 -3.06 18.19
CA PHE A 32 7.91 -4.26 17.61
C PHE A 32 8.21 -5.36 18.65
N PHE A 33 7.81 -5.14 19.91
CA PHE A 33 7.90 -6.12 20.98
C PHE A 33 6.49 -6.43 21.50
N LEU A 34 5.98 -7.59 21.06
CA LEU A 34 4.82 -8.37 21.52
C LEU A 34 3.41 -7.74 21.33
N PRO A 35 2.46 -8.46 20.70
CA PRO A 35 2.28 -9.91 20.82
C PRO A 35 2.13 -10.61 19.46
N LEU A 36 3.15 -11.40 19.06
CA LEU A 36 2.98 -12.38 17.98
C LEU A 36 3.42 -13.78 18.44
N THR A 37 3.06 -14.14 19.67
CA THR A 37 3.31 -15.48 20.23
C THR A 37 2.04 -16.17 20.72
N GLN A 38 0.87 -15.86 20.14
CA GLN A 38 -0.35 -16.62 20.44
C GLN A 38 -0.81 -17.57 19.32
N SER A 39 -0.21 -17.50 18.12
CA SER A 39 -0.47 -18.50 17.06
C SER A 39 0.71 -19.47 16.83
N LEU A 40 1.86 -19.22 17.46
CA LEU A 40 3.02 -20.12 17.42
C LEU A 40 3.17 -20.96 18.70
N TRP A 41 2.38 -20.68 19.74
CA TRP A 41 2.32 -21.51 20.95
C TRP A 41 1.24 -22.61 20.90
N HIS A 42 0.31 -22.53 19.94
CA HIS A 42 -0.56 -23.66 19.57
C HIS A 42 0.02 -24.56 18.48
N PHE A 43 1.09 -24.13 17.81
CA PHE A 43 1.85 -24.97 16.87
C PHE A 43 2.93 -25.81 17.58
N PHE A 44 3.29 -25.47 18.81
CA PHE A 44 4.33 -26.16 19.59
C PHE A 44 3.78 -27.17 20.62
N LEU A 45 2.47 -27.45 20.63
CA LEU A 45 1.85 -28.43 21.54
C LEU A 45 0.81 -29.35 20.85
N SER A 46 1.07 -29.74 19.60
CA SER A 46 0.44 -30.90 18.95
C SER A 46 1.43 -31.55 17.99
N VAL A 47 2.61 -31.87 18.51
CA VAL A 47 3.45 -32.93 17.94
C VAL A 47 3.42 -34.03 18.99
N GLU A 48 2.39 -34.85 18.88
CA GLU A 48 2.40 -36.22 19.39
C GLU A 48 2.38 -37.09 18.13
N GLU A 49 3.25 -38.09 18.15
CA GLU A 49 3.79 -38.81 17.01
C GLU A 49 2.72 -39.59 16.25
N ASP A 50 2.56 -39.30 14.95
CA ASP A 50 2.02 -40.27 14.01
C ASP A 50 3.19 -40.70 13.11
N GLU A 51 3.74 -41.87 13.43
CA GLU A 51 4.71 -42.58 12.60
C GLU A 51 4.07 -42.96 11.26
N ASP A 52 4.65 -42.49 10.16
CA ASP A 52 4.40 -43.00 8.82
C ASP A 52 5.30 -44.21 8.60
N GLN A 53 4.74 -45.42 8.72
CA GLN A 53 5.33 -46.65 8.17
C GLN A 53 4.47 -47.11 6.98
N GLY A 54 4.95 -46.78 5.79
CA GLY A 54 4.66 -47.57 4.59
C GLY A 54 5.51 -48.84 4.57
N GLU A 55 4.95 -49.86 3.91
CA GLU A 55 5.47 -51.21 3.65
C GLU A 55 5.23 -52.27 4.73
N GLY A 56 4.21 -53.08 4.48
CA GLY A 56 3.95 -54.32 5.20
C GLY A 56 2.70 -54.98 4.64
N GLY A 57 2.87 -55.87 3.65
CA GLY A 57 1.82 -56.79 3.25
C GLY A 57 1.53 -57.80 4.37
N GLU A 58 0.31 -58.36 4.33
CA GLU A 58 -0.21 -59.42 5.21
C GLU A 58 -0.36 -58.97 6.68
N THR A 59 -1.55 -58.95 7.27
CA THR A 59 -2.33 -60.15 7.58
C THR A 59 -3.84 -59.84 7.57
N VAL A 60 -4.56 -60.34 6.58
CA VAL A 60 -5.97 -60.70 6.78
C VAL A 60 -5.94 -61.96 7.61
N THR A 61 -6.59 -61.92 8.77
CA THR A 61 -6.81 -63.07 9.65
C THR A 61 -7.40 -64.22 8.86
N LEU A 62 -6.52 -65.15 8.50
CA LEU A 62 -6.86 -66.41 7.87
C LEU A 62 -7.56 -67.24 8.95
N ASN A 63 -8.88 -67.09 9.03
CA ASN A 63 -9.72 -68.04 9.73
C ASN A 63 -9.36 -69.42 9.19
N CYS A 64 -8.80 -70.24 10.07
CA CYS A 64 -8.48 -71.63 9.82
C CYS A 64 -9.80 -72.39 9.63
N LEU A 65 -10.37 -72.33 8.42
CA LEU A 65 -11.40 -73.25 8.00
C LEU A 65 -10.69 -74.56 7.66
N ALA A 66 -10.77 -75.49 8.61
CA ALA A 66 -10.34 -76.87 8.43
C ALA A 66 -10.72 -77.38 7.05
N ALA A 67 -9.77 -78.07 6.40
CA ALA A 67 -9.95 -78.68 5.09
C ALA A 67 -11.33 -79.40 5.02
N PRO A 68 -12.18 -79.06 4.03
CA PRO A 68 -13.44 -79.75 3.84
C PRO A 68 -13.16 -81.24 3.67
N LYS A 69 -13.65 -82.05 4.61
CA LYS A 69 -13.66 -83.52 4.46
C LYS A 69 -14.47 -83.84 3.23
N ILE A 70 -13.79 -84.34 2.20
CA ILE A 70 -14.39 -84.86 0.98
C ILE A 70 -15.22 -86.09 1.39
N PRO A 71 -16.56 -86.10 1.21
CA PRO A 71 -17.31 -87.34 1.24
C PRO A 71 -16.89 -88.15 0.01
N GLU A 72 -16.41 -89.35 0.25
CA GLU A 72 -16.10 -90.36 -0.77
C GLU A 72 -17.30 -90.57 -1.71
N GLY A 73 -17.05 -90.42 -3.01
CA GLY A 73 -17.82 -91.13 -4.03
C GLY A 73 -18.98 -90.39 -4.69
N GLU A 74 -18.71 -89.27 -5.34
CA GLU A 74 -19.54 -88.81 -6.47
C GLU A 74 -18.63 -88.25 -7.56
N ARG A 75 -18.89 -88.61 -8.82
CA ARG A 75 -18.05 -88.28 -9.97
C ARG A 75 -17.80 -86.77 -10.02
N VAL A 76 -16.54 -86.36 -9.86
CA VAL A 76 -16.15 -84.95 -9.99
C VAL A 76 -16.24 -84.58 -11.47
N ASP A 77 -17.32 -83.89 -11.85
CA ASP A 77 -17.49 -83.36 -13.20
C ASP A 77 -16.55 -82.17 -13.41
N PHE A 78 -15.47 -82.38 -14.16
CA PHE A 78 -14.49 -81.34 -14.50
C PHE A 78 -15.11 -80.15 -15.25
N ASP A 79 -16.17 -80.39 -16.02
CA ASP A 79 -16.94 -79.34 -16.68
C ASP A 79 -17.68 -78.45 -15.66
N ASP A 80 -18.09 -78.99 -14.52
CA ASP A 80 -18.75 -78.24 -13.46
C ASP A 80 -17.77 -77.32 -12.72
N ILE A 81 -16.54 -77.80 -12.49
CA ILE A 81 -15.45 -76.99 -11.93
C ILE A 81 -15.09 -75.84 -12.88
N HIS A 82 -15.04 -76.11 -14.20
CA HIS A 82 -14.74 -75.07 -15.18
C HIS A 82 -15.86 -74.02 -15.26
N ARG A 83 -17.13 -74.43 -15.27
CA ARG A 83 -18.27 -73.50 -15.22
C ARG A 83 -18.25 -72.64 -13.95
N LYS A 84 -18.06 -73.24 -12.78
CA LYS A 84 -17.97 -72.51 -11.50
C LYS A 84 -16.82 -71.52 -11.46
N ARG A 85 -15.69 -71.84 -12.09
CA ARG A 85 -14.57 -70.89 -12.22
C ARG A 85 -14.96 -69.70 -13.08
N MET A 86 -15.54 -69.94 -14.27
CA MET A 86 -15.97 -68.87 -15.17
C MET A 86 -17.07 -67.99 -14.55
N GLU A 87 -18.01 -68.59 -13.82
CA GLU A 87 -19.06 -67.86 -13.10
C GLU A 87 -18.46 -67.00 -11.97
N LYS A 88 -17.53 -67.56 -11.19
CA LYS A 88 -16.83 -66.83 -10.13
C LYS A 88 -16.00 -65.67 -10.69
N ASP A 89 -15.25 -65.90 -11.77
CA ASP A 89 -14.45 -64.85 -12.42
C ASP A 89 -15.34 -63.74 -13.01
N LEU A 90 -16.49 -64.10 -13.60
CA LEU A 90 -17.46 -63.14 -14.12
C LEU A 90 -18.09 -62.29 -13.01
N LEU A 91 -18.46 -62.91 -11.89
CA LEU A 91 -18.99 -62.21 -10.71
C LEU A 91 -17.95 -61.30 -10.05
N GLU A 92 -16.70 -61.76 -9.96
CA GLU A 92 -15.58 -60.99 -9.43
C GLU A 92 -15.29 -59.76 -10.30
N LEU A 93 -15.27 -59.93 -11.62
CA LEU A 93 -15.14 -58.82 -12.57
C LEU A 93 -16.29 -57.83 -12.47
N GLN A 94 -17.54 -58.30 -12.39
CA GLN A 94 -18.70 -57.42 -12.22
C GLN A 94 -18.61 -56.60 -10.92
N THR A 95 -18.23 -57.26 -9.82
CA THR A 95 -18.07 -56.60 -8.51
C THR A 95 -16.95 -55.55 -8.55
N LEU A 96 -15.81 -55.85 -9.16
CA LEU A 96 -14.70 -54.92 -9.34
C LEU A 96 -15.11 -53.69 -10.16
N ILE A 97 -15.87 -53.89 -11.23
CA ILE A 97 -16.40 -52.81 -12.07
C ILE A 97 -17.31 -51.90 -11.22
N ASP A 98 -18.27 -52.48 -10.51
CA ASP A 98 -19.25 -51.72 -9.72
C ASP A 98 -18.58 -50.96 -8.58
N VAL A 99 -17.63 -51.59 -7.87
CA VAL A 99 -16.84 -50.94 -6.81
C VAL A 99 -16.02 -49.77 -7.37
N HIS A 100 -15.39 -49.93 -8.54
CA HIS A 100 -14.60 -48.86 -9.15
C HIS A 100 -15.46 -47.65 -9.51
N PHE A 101 -16.63 -47.86 -10.13
CA PHE A 101 -17.53 -46.78 -10.49
C PHE A 101 -18.14 -46.10 -9.27
N GLU A 102 -18.59 -46.86 -8.27
CA GLU A 102 -19.15 -46.28 -7.04
C GLU A 102 -18.08 -45.51 -6.23
N GLN A 103 -16.85 -46.01 -6.18
CA GLN A 103 -15.74 -45.30 -5.53
C GLN A 103 -15.43 -43.98 -6.24
N ARG A 104 -15.27 -44.00 -7.57
CA ARG A 104 -15.02 -42.80 -8.37
C ARG A 104 -16.16 -41.78 -8.26
N LYS A 105 -17.40 -42.24 -8.27
CA LYS A 105 -18.58 -41.39 -8.11
C LYS A 105 -18.62 -40.70 -6.74
N LYS A 106 -18.37 -41.44 -5.65
CA LYS A 106 -18.30 -40.87 -4.30
C LYS A 106 -17.18 -39.84 -4.17
N GLU A 107 -15.99 -40.15 -4.68
CA GLU A 107 -14.86 -39.20 -4.71
C GLU A 107 -15.18 -37.93 -5.49
N GLU A 108 -15.85 -38.05 -6.63
CA GLU A 108 -16.28 -36.89 -7.43
C GLU A 108 -17.31 -36.04 -6.70
N GLU A 109 -18.32 -36.65 -6.08
CA GLU A 109 -19.34 -35.96 -5.29
C GLU A 109 -18.71 -35.21 -4.09
N GLU A 110 -17.78 -35.84 -3.39
CA GLU A 110 -17.04 -35.21 -2.28
C GLU A 110 -16.17 -34.04 -2.77
N LEU A 111 -15.46 -34.23 -3.89
CA LEU A 111 -14.62 -33.20 -4.49
C LEU A 111 -15.45 -32.00 -4.96
N ILE A 112 -16.61 -32.25 -5.59
CA ILE A 112 -17.56 -31.21 -5.99
C ILE A 112 -18.08 -30.47 -4.75
N GLY A 113 -18.51 -31.19 -3.71
CA GLY A 113 -18.98 -30.58 -2.47
C GLY A 113 -17.92 -29.74 -1.76
N LEU A 114 -16.65 -30.17 -1.79
CA LEU A 114 -15.52 -29.38 -1.26
C LEU A 114 -15.29 -28.11 -2.07
N LYS A 115 -15.30 -28.21 -3.41
CA LYS A 115 -15.15 -27.05 -4.31
C LYS A 115 -16.26 -26.04 -4.11
N GLU A 116 -17.51 -26.48 -4.01
CA GLU A 116 -18.67 -25.63 -3.77
C GLU A 116 -18.56 -24.88 -2.43
N ARG A 117 -18.13 -25.56 -1.36
CA ARG A 117 -17.88 -24.90 -0.06
C ARG A 117 -16.77 -23.86 -0.13
N ILE A 118 -15.69 -24.12 -0.86
CA ILE A 118 -14.60 -23.17 -1.05
C ILE A 118 -15.06 -21.96 -1.86
N GLU A 119 -15.80 -22.21 -2.95
CA GLU A 119 -16.34 -21.17 -3.83
C GLU A 119 -17.34 -20.29 -3.09
N SER A 120 -18.27 -20.88 -2.34
CA SER A 120 -19.21 -20.17 -1.48
C SER A 120 -18.49 -19.26 -0.46
N ARG A 121 -17.46 -19.76 0.24
CA ARG A 121 -16.64 -18.93 1.15
C ARG A 121 -15.89 -17.80 0.44
N ARG A 122 -15.42 -18.03 -0.80
CA ARG A 122 -14.76 -16.98 -1.59
C ARG A 122 -15.76 -15.92 -2.04
N ALA A 123 -16.93 -16.32 -2.51
CA ALA A 123 -18.02 -15.44 -2.90
C ALA A 123 -18.48 -14.59 -1.71
N GLU A 124 -18.64 -15.19 -0.52
CA GLU A 124 -19.02 -14.47 0.69
C GLU A 124 -17.98 -13.40 1.08
N ARG A 125 -16.68 -13.74 1.05
CA ARG A 125 -15.62 -12.74 1.33
C ARG A 125 -15.62 -11.61 0.31
N ALA A 126 -15.78 -11.94 -0.98
CA ALA A 126 -15.86 -10.95 -2.05
C ALA A 126 -17.06 -10.02 -1.85
N GLU A 127 -18.22 -10.58 -1.49
CA GLU A 127 -19.43 -9.80 -1.22
C GLU A 127 -19.28 -8.92 0.03
N GLN A 128 -18.71 -9.45 1.12
CA GLN A 128 -18.42 -8.65 2.30
C GLN A 128 -17.47 -7.49 1.99
N GLN A 129 -16.48 -7.70 1.12
CA GLN A 129 -15.56 -6.65 0.68
C GLN A 129 -16.28 -5.61 -0.18
N ARG A 130 -17.17 -6.03 -1.09
CA ARG A 130 -18.01 -5.16 -1.91
C ARG A 130 -18.92 -4.28 -1.05
N VAL A 131 -19.61 -4.88 -0.08
CA VAL A 131 -20.48 -4.16 0.88
C VAL A 131 -19.68 -3.16 1.71
N ARG A 132 -18.48 -3.52 2.18
CA ARG A 132 -17.61 -2.57 2.91
C ARG A 132 -17.17 -1.41 2.02
N ALA A 133 -16.77 -1.69 0.78
CA ALA A 133 -16.36 -0.66 -0.18
C ALA A 133 -17.53 0.27 -0.54
N GLU A 134 -18.74 -0.27 -0.72
CA GLU A 134 -19.95 0.50 -1.00
C GLU A 134 -20.36 1.38 0.18
N LYS A 135 -20.33 0.85 1.42
CA LYS A 135 -20.60 1.64 2.63
C LYS A 135 -19.59 2.78 2.81
N GLU A 136 -18.31 2.55 2.51
CA GLU A 136 -17.31 3.62 2.57
C GLU A 136 -17.52 4.65 1.45
N ARG A 137 -17.85 4.23 0.22
CA ARG A 137 -18.18 5.14 -0.88
C ARG A 137 -19.40 6.02 -0.53
N ASP A 138 -20.44 5.43 0.04
CA ASP A 138 -21.65 6.15 0.47
C ASP A 138 -21.32 7.18 1.56
N ARG A 139 -20.52 6.80 2.56
CA ARG A 139 -20.06 7.71 3.62
C ARG A 139 -19.25 8.88 3.05
N GLN A 140 -18.34 8.62 2.11
CA GLN A 140 -17.56 9.66 1.45
C GLN A 140 -18.45 10.59 0.62
N THR A 141 -19.44 10.02 -0.08
CA THR A 141 -20.40 10.78 -0.90
C THR A 141 -21.26 11.69 -0.03
N ARG A 142 -21.80 11.19 1.09
CA ARG A 142 -22.58 12.01 2.05
C ARG A 142 -21.77 13.16 2.64
N ILE A 143 -20.51 12.91 2.99
CA ILE A 143 -19.60 13.96 3.49
C ILE A 143 -19.31 14.99 2.40
N ALA A 144 -19.12 14.55 1.15
CA ALA A 144 -18.88 15.44 0.01
C ALA A 144 -20.12 16.30 -0.31
N GLU A 145 -21.32 15.71 -0.29
CA GLU A 145 -22.59 16.41 -0.50
C GLU A 145 -22.92 17.40 0.62
N GLU A 146 -22.71 17.03 1.89
CA GLU A 146 -22.91 17.94 3.03
C GLU A 146 -21.92 19.11 2.96
N ARG A 147 -20.68 18.84 2.57
CA ARG A 147 -19.67 19.87 2.35
C ARG A 147 -20.06 20.78 1.18
N GLN A 148 -20.54 20.20 0.08
CA GLN A 148 -20.97 20.96 -1.10
C GLN A 148 -22.18 21.84 -0.77
N ARG A 149 -23.18 21.31 -0.06
CA ARG A 149 -24.34 22.09 0.37
C ARG A 149 -23.95 23.23 1.32
N LYS A 150 -23.02 23.00 2.24
CA LYS A 150 -22.48 24.05 3.11
C LYS A 150 -21.68 25.09 2.32
N GLU A 151 -20.91 24.67 1.33
CA GLU A 151 -20.17 25.56 0.43
C GLU A 151 -21.13 26.39 -0.45
N ASP A 152 -22.24 25.82 -0.91
CA ASP A 152 -23.27 26.51 -1.70
C ASP A 152 -24.09 27.50 -0.84
N GLU A 153 -24.45 27.14 0.39
CA GLU A 153 -25.11 28.02 1.36
C GLU A 153 -24.17 29.18 1.79
N GLU A 154 -22.88 28.90 2.02
CA GLU A 154 -21.88 29.93 2.30
C GLU A 154 -21.60 30.81 1.08
N ALA A 155 -21.61 30.26 -0.14
CA ALA A 155 -21.44 31.02 -1.37
C ALA A 155 -22.64 31.96 -1.61
N LYS A 156 -23.87 31.48 -1.37
CA LYS A 156 -25.08 32.30 -1.46
C LYS A 156 -25.09 33.40 -0.40
N LYS A 157 -24.78 33.08 0.86
CA LYS A 157 -24.68 34.08 1.93
C LYS A 157 -23.58 35.11 1.64
N ARG A 158 -22.41 34.69 1.13
CA ARG A 158 -21.36 35.62 0.70
C ARG A 158 -21.80 36.50 -0.47
N ALA A 159 -22.58 35.98 -1.42
CA ALA A 159 -23.12 36.77 -2.52
C ALA A 159 -24.15 37.81 -2.02
N ASP A 160 -25.04 37.42 -1.10
CA ASP A 160 -26.02 38.33 -0.50
C ASP A 160 -25.36 39.40 0.39
N ASP A 161 -24.36 39.02 1.19
CA ASP A 161 -23.57 39.93 2.00
C ASP A 161 -22.75 40.87 1.11
N GLU A 162 -22.20 40.39 -0.01
CA GLU A 162 -21.47 41.22 -0.98
C GLU A 162 -22.39 42.18 -1.74
N ALA A 163 -23.61 41.77 -2.07
CA ALA A 163 -24.63 42.65 -2.66
C ALA A 163 -25.10 43.73 -1.67
N LYS A 164 -25.38 43.35 -0.41
CA LYS A 164 -25.72 44.30 0.67
C LYS A 164 -24.57 45.24 0.97
N LYS A 165 -23.34 44.70 1.02
CA LYS A 165 -22.12 45.46 1.29
C LYS A 165 -21.76 46.39 0.14
N LYS A 166 -21.96 46.01 -1.12
CA LYS A 166 -21.85 46.88 -2.30
C LYS A 166 -22.88 48.02 -2.24
N LYS A 167 -24.11 47.72 -1.81
CA LYS A 167 -25.17 48.73 -1.61
C LYS A 167 -24.82 49.72 -0.47
N VAL A 168 -24.24 49.24 0.63
CA VAL A 168 -23.81 50.07 1.77
C VAL A 168 -22.51 50.83 1.49
N LEU A 169 -21.56 50.25 0.73
CA LEU A 169 -20.28 50.88 0.37
C LEU A 169 -20.39 51.88 -0.75
N SER A 170 -21.36 51.73 -1.64
CA SER A 170 -21.74 52.81 -2.55
C SER A 170 -22.24 54.04 -1.79
N ASN A 171 -22.64 53.89 -0.52
CA ASN A 171 -23.15 54.96 0.34
C ASN A 171 -22.13 55.49 1.36
N MET A 172 -21.03 54.77 1.65
CA MET A 172 -19.97 55.22 2.56
C MET A 172 -18.61 55.22 1.85
N GLY A 173 -18.20 56.41 1.43
CA GLY A 173 -17.15 56.65 0.45
C GLY A 173 -15.74 56.10 0.74
N ALA A 174 -15.04 55.93 -0.38
CA ALA A 174 -13.60 56.03 -0.66
C ALA A 174 -12.54 55.32 0.20
N HIS A 175 -12.79 54.87 1.44
CA HIS A 175 -11.74 54.34 2.31
C HIS A 175 -11.75 52.82 2.55
N PHE A 176 -12.77 52.11 2.03
CA PHE A 176 -12.92 50.66 2.16
C PHE A 176 -12.49 49.86 0.90
N GLY A 177 -12.16 50.54 -0.19
CA GLY A 177 -11.83 49.92 -1.48
C GLY A 177 -10.66 48.92 -1.44
N GLY A 178 -9.71 49.10 -0.51
CA GLY A 178 -8.55 48.20 -0.37
C GLY A 178 -8.88 46.81 0.18
N PHE A 179 -9.93 46.66 1.00
CA PHE A 179 -10.31 45.36 1.58
C PHE A 179 -11.16 44.52 0.61
N LEU A 180 -12.01 45.17 -0.19
CA LEU A 180 -12.77 44.47 -1.25
C LEU A 180 -11.89 44.00 -2.40
N ALA A 181 -10.92 44.80 -2.85
CA ALA A 181 -10.01 44.39 -3.93
C ALA A 181 -9.22 43.12 -3.57
N LYS A 182 -8.87 42.95 -2.30
CA LYS A 182 -8.16 41.76 -1.79
C LYS A 182 -9.06 40.52 -1.64
N ALA A 183 -10.37 40.72 -1.48
CA ALA A 183 -11.38 39.66 -1.42
C ALA A 183 -11.80 39.20 -2.83
N GLU A 184 -12.03 40.13 -3.76
CA GLU A 184 -12.36 39.85 -5.16
C GLU A 184 -11.23 39.05 -5.86
N GLN A 185 -9.96 39.42 -5.60
CA GLN A 185 -8.80 38.72 -6.18
C GLN A 185 -8.58 37.30 -5.64
N ARG A 186 -9.25 36.95 -4.52
CA ARG A 186 -9.29 35.58 -3.94
C ARG A 186 -10.48 34.75 -4.41
N ARG A 187 -11.48 35.36 -5.06
CA ARG A 187 -12.72 34.71 -5.50
C ARG A 187 -12.61 34.09 -6.90
N GLY A 188 -11.57 34.48 -7.66
CA GLY A 188 -11.11 33.71 -8.83
C GLY A 188 -10.43 32.42 -8.38
N LYS A 189 -10.82 31.30 -9.00
CA LYS A 189 -10.42 29.89 -8.78
C LYS A 189 -8.89 29.65 -8.92
N LYS A 190 -8.06 30.43 -8.24
CA LYS A 190 -6.61 30.21 -8.13
C LYS A 190 -6.45 29.03 -7.19
N GLN A 191 -6.01 27.89 -7.74
CA GLN A 191 -5.62 26.76 -6.92
C GLN A 191 -4.71 27.25 -5.79
N THR A 192 -5.01 26.81 -4.58
CA THR A 192 -4.18 27.18 -3.43
C THR A 192 -2.75 26.67 -3.67
N ALA A 193 -1.74 27.34 -3.10
CA ALA A 193 -0.35 26.88 -3.23
C ALA A 193 -0.19 25.40 -2.79
N ARG A 194 -1.06 24.94 -1.87
CA ARG A 194 -1.15 23.54 -1.43
C ARG A 194 -1.65 22.61 -2.54
N GLU A 195 -2.70 23.00 -3.26
CA GLU A 195 -3.24 22.25 -4.39
C GLU A 195 -2.26 22.18 -5.55
N ILE A 196 -1.62 23.31 -5.89
CA ILE A 196 -0.59 23.34 -6.95
C ILE A 196 0.55 22.40 -6.58
N LYS A 197 1.07 22.47 -5.35
CA LYS A 197 2.12 21.55 -4.87
C LYS A 197 1.68 20.10 -4.96
N LYS A 198 0.44 19.78 -4.53
CA LYS A 198 -0.08 18.41 -4.57
C LYS A 198 -0.19 17.90 -6.00
N LYS A 199 -0.72 18.72 -6.92
CA LYS A 199 -0.83 18.40 -8.34
C LYS A 199 0.54 18.19 -8.97
N THR A 200 1.47 19.13 -8.81
CA THR A 200 2.83 19.01 -9.35
C THR A 200 3.58 17.79 -8.82
N LEU A 201 3.42 17.43 -7.54
CA LEU A 201 4.04 16.22 -6.99
C LEU A 201 3.39 14.94 -7.51
N ALA A 202 2.08 14.94 -7.74
CA ALA A 202 1.38 13.81 -8.37
C ALA A 202 1.84 13.63 -9.82
N ASP A 203 1.93 14.71 -10.60
CA ASP A 203 2.38 14.70 -12.00
C ASP A 203 3.83 14.20 -12.14
N ARG A 204 4.69 14.51 -11.15
CA ARG A 204 6.09 14.02 -11.11
C ARG A 204 6.23 12.56 -10.68
N ARG A 205 5.20 11.99 -10.03
CA ARG A 205 5.26 10.63 -9.50
C ARG A 205 4.93 9.64 -10.62
N LYS A 206 5.96 8.96 -11.14
CA LYS A 206 5.79 7.85 -12.07
C LYS A 206 5.34 6.59 -11.31
N PRO A 207 4.25 5.91 -11.72
CA PRO A 207 3.88 4.63 -11.13
C PRO A 207 4.94 3.58 -11.44
N LEU A 208 5.23 2.70 -10.47
CA LEU A 208 6.22 1.65 -10.62
C LEU A 208 5.53 0.36 -11.09
N ALA A 209 5.84 -0.08 -12.31
CA ALA A 209 5.38 -1.36 -12.83
C ALA A 209 6.40 -2.45 -12.48
N ILE A 210 6.26 -3.05 -11.29
CA ILE A 210 7.24 -4.03 -10.73
C ILE A 210 6.73 -5.47 -10.71
N GLU A 211 5.43 -5.70 -10.92
CA GLU A 211 4.79 -7.00 -10.65
C GLU A 211 5.16 -8.10 -11.66
N ASN A 212 5.53 -7.73 -12.89
CA ASN A 212 5.81 -8.68 -13.98
C ASN A 212 7.27 -8.65 -14.45
N LEU A 213 8.20 -8.09 -13.66
CA LEU A 213 9.60 -7.97 -14.04
C LEU A 213 10.42 -9.16 -13.53
N ARG A 214 11.29 -9.70 -14.39
CA ARG A 214 12.35 -10.66 -14.00
C ARG A 214 13.42 -9.96 -13.16
N GLU A 215 14.25 -10.73 -12.45
CA GLU A 215 15.31 -10.22 -11.57
C GLU A 215 16.21 -9.16 -12.24
N ASP A 216 16.61 -9.37 -13.49
CA ASP A 216 17.44 -8.42 -14.23
C ASP A 216 16.73 -7.07 -14.45
N GLY A 217 15.44 -7.10 -14.78
CA GLY A 217 14.62 -5.89 -14.92
C GLY A 217 14.36 -5.17 -13.59
N LEU A 218 14.27 -5.92 -12.48
CA LEU A 218 14.19 -5.32 -11.14
C LEU A 218 15.49 -4.62 -10.74
N LYS A 219 16.66 -5.19 -11.10
CA LYS A 219 17.97 -4.55 -10.87
C LYS A 219 18.11 -3.24 -11.66
N GLU A 220 17.67 -3.22 -12.91
CA GLU A 220 17.68 -2.02 -13.74
C GLU A 220 16.74 -0.94 -13.17
N LYS A 221 15.51 -1.31 -12.80
CA LYS A 221 14.56 -0.38 -12.16
C LYS A 221 15.07 0.16 -10.82
N ALA A 222 15.76 -0.65 -10.02
CA ALA A 222 16.39 -0.20 -8.79
C ALA A 222 17.49 0.85 -9.05
N LYS A 223 18.31 0.64 -10.10
CA LYS A 223 19.33 1.62 -10.52
C LYS A 223 18.71 2.93 -10.99
N GLU A 224 17.70 2.86 -11.87
CA GLU A 224 16.97 4.06 -12.34
C GLU A 224 16.39 4.86 -11.15
N MET A 225 15.79 4.17 -10.18
CA MET A 225 15.22 4.81 -8.99
C MET A 225 16.30 5.45 -8.12
N TRP A 226 17.45 4.80 -7.98
CA TRP A 226 18.58 5.34 -7.24
C TRP A 226 19.14 6.61 -7.90
N GLU A 227 19.36 6.57 -9.22
CA GLU A 227 19.80 7.74 -9.99
C GLU A 227 18.80 8.90 -9.89
N TRP A 228 17.49 8.59 -9.94
CA TRP A 228 16.45 9.60 -9.79
C TRP A 228 16.46 10.25 -8.39
N ILE A 229 16.64 9.46 -7.32
CA ILE A 229 16.77 9.98 -5.96
C ILE A 229 18.02 10.87 -5.86
N TYR A 230 19.15 10.40 -6.39
CA TYR A 230 20.42 11.13 -6.37
C TYR A 230 20.29 12.50 -7.06
N GLN A 231 19.68 12.54 -8.25
CA GLN A 231 19.41 13.79 -8.98
C GLN A 231 18.54 14.76 -8.16
N LEU A 232 17.46 14.28 -7.55
CA LEU A 232 16.58 15.11 -6.70
C LEU A 232 17.30 15.63 -5.45
N GLU A 233 18.21 14.84 -4.86
CA GLU A 233 19.03 15.28 -3.73
C GLU A 233 20.04 16.36 -4.13
N SER A 234 20.68 16.21 -5.30
CA SER A 234 21.59 17.21 -5.86
C SER A 234 20.86 18.54 -6.13
N GLU A 235 19.69 18.51 -6.79
CA GLU A 235 18.90 19.71 -7.05
C GLU A 235 18.44 20.40 -5.75
N LYS A 236 18.04 19.61 -4.76
CA LYS A 236 17.66 20.13 -3.43
C LYS A 236 18.84 20.83 -2.76
N PHE A 237 20.05 20.29 -2.87
CA PHE A 237 21.26 20.91 -2.33
C PHE A 237 21.52 22.28 -2.99
N ASP A 238 21.52 22.34 -4.31
CA ASP A 238 21.77 23.58 -5.05
C ASP A 238 20.72 24.67 -4.74
N LEU A 239 19.43 24.28 -4.67
CA LEU A 239 18.36 25.19 -4.28
C LEU A 239 18.50 25.68 -2.83
N THR A 240 19.01 24.83 -1.93
CA THR A 240 19.25 25.20 -0.53
C THR A 240 20.38 26.23 -0.42
N GLU A 241 21.47 26.03 -1.15
CA GLU A 241 22.60 26.99 -1.19
C GLU A 241 22.18 28.31 -1.85
N LYS A 242 21.42 28.25 -2.95
CA LYS A 242 20.83 29.44 -3.59
C LYS A 242 19.94 30.22 -2.62
N MET A 243 19.09 29.54 -1.87
CA MET A 243 18.24 30.16 -0.85
C MET A 243 19.05 30.85 0.25
N LYS A 244 20.18 30.26 0.70
CA LYS A 244 21.08 30.90 1.68
C LYS A 244 21.71 32.18 1.12
N ARG A 245 22.20 32.13 -0.13
CA ARG A 245 22.77 33.30 -0.81
C ARG A 245 21.75 34.42 -0.96
N GLN A 246 20.54 34.10 -1.42
CA GLN A 246 19.45 35.06 -1.56
C GLN A 246 19.05 35.70 -0.22
N LYS A 247 19.03 34.92 0.87
CA LYS A 247 18.78 35.49 2.21
C LYS A 247 19.85 36.51 2.61
N TYR A 248 21.12 36.23 2.33
CA TYR A 248 22.21 37.17 2.58
C TYR A 248 22.06 38.44 1.72
N GLU A 249 21.80 38.30 0.43
CA GLU A 249 21.58 39.43 -0.49
C GLU A 249 20.41 40.31 -0.03
N ILE A 250 19.29 39.71 0.37
CA ILE A 250 18.13 40.43 0.92
C ILE A 250 18.54 41.24 2.16
N ASN A 251 19.28 40.64 3.10
CA ASN A 251 19.74 41.35 4.30
C ASN A 251 20.64 42.54 3.96
N VAL A 252 21.58 42.36 3.03
CA VAL A 252 22.46 43.45 2.56
C VAL A 252 21.65 44.57 1.90
N LEU A 253 20.69 44.22 1.05
CA LEU A 253 19.82 45.21 0.39
C LEU A 253 18.96 45.96 1.39
N LEU A 254 18.39 45.27 2.39
CA LEU A 254 17.62 45.91 3.46
C LEU A 254 18.47 46.92 4.24
N ASN A 255 19.71 46.56 4.59
CA ASN A 255 20.64 47.47 5.26
C ASN A 255 20.93 48.69 4.37
N ARG A 256 21.21 48.50 3.08
CA ARG A 256 21.45 49.59 2.13
C ARG A 256 20.25 50.54 2.03
N ILE A 257 19.03 50.00 1.96
CA ILE A 257 17.80 50.80 1.95
C ILE A 257 17.67 51.62 3.24
N GLN A 258 17.89 51.00 4.40
CA GLN A 258 17.84 51.71 5.68
C GLN A 258 18.86 52.84 5.76
N HIS A 259 20.11 52.62 5.32
CA HIS A 259 21.14 53.66 5.27
C HIS A 259 20.74 54.80 4.32
N ALA A 260 20.23 54.49 3.14
CA ALA A 260 19.77 55.49 2.18
C ALA A 260 18.59 56.32 2.72
N GLN A 261 17.65 55.70 3.45
CA GLN A 261 16.54 56.39 4.09
C GLN A 261 17.01 57.33 5.21
N LYS A 262 17.97 56.88 6.04
CA LYS A 262 18.59 57.74 7.07
C LYS A 262 19.22 58.99 6.46
N LEU A 263 19.99 58.85 5.37
CA LEU A 263 20.62 59.97 4.67
C LEU A 263 19.59 60.94 4.04
N LYS A 264 18.44 60.44 3.57
CA LYS A 264 17.34 61.29 3.11
C LYS A 264 16.72 62.10 4.24
N ASN A 265 16.55 61.51 5.42
CA ASN A 265 15.93 62.16 6.56
C ASN A 265 16.87 63.17 7.27
N THR A 266 18.19 63.01 7.13
CA THR A 266 19.18 63.94 7.71
C THR A 266 19.49 65.15 6.84
N LYS A 267 19.11 65.14 5.55
CA LYS A 267 19.19 66.33 4.70
C LYS A 267 18.06 67.28 5.09
N LYS A 268 18.34 68.22 6.02
CA LYS A 268 17.44 69.36 6.30
C LYS A 268 17.12 70.07 4.97
N PRO A 269 15.86 70.49 4.72
CA PRO A 269 15.58 71.33 3.56
C PRO A 269 16.42 72.60 3.70
N LEU A 270 17.24 72.89 2.68
CA LEU A 270 17.92 74.18 2.56
C LEU A 270 16.85 75.25 2.75
N GLN A 271 16.93 76.01 3.85
CA GLN A 271 16.03 77.13 4.08
C GLN A 271 16.18 78.06 2.88
N ARG A 272 15.09 78.23 2.13
CA ARG A 272 15.03 79.22 1.05
C ARG A 272 15.18 80.58 1.72
N ILE A 273 16.39 81.15 1.67
CA ILE A 273 16.65 82.50 2.14
C ILE A 273 15.87 83.43 1.22
N THR A 274 14.73 83.92 1.69
CA THR A 274 14.04 85.06 1.09
C THR A 274 14.81 86.32 1.48
N LEU A 275 15.57 86.88 0.54
CA LEU A 275 16.12 88.23 0.64
C LEU A 275 14.95 89.21 0.58
N HIS A 276 14.79 90.04 1.62
CA HIS A 276 13.74 91.04 1.73
C HIS A 276 14.32 92.39 2.12
#